data_AF-A0A2U1ZTG0-F1
#
_entry.id   AF-A0A2U1ZTG0-F1
#
_cell.length_a   1.000
_cell.length_b   1.000
_cell.length_c   1.000
_cell.angle_alpha   90.00
_cell.angle_beta   90.00
_cell.angle_gamma   90.00
#
_symmetry.space_group_name_H-M   'P 1'
#
loop_
_entity.id
_entity.type
_entity.pdbx_description
1 polymer ?
#
loop_
_entity_poly.entity_id
_entity_poly.type
_entity_poly.pdbx_seq_one_letter_code
_entity_poly.pdbx_strand_id
1 'polypeptide(L)'
;MVRGVNPRATARERARLAPIARGRAPNVPNVLITQLAASHGPALTPTDRRLVAALQTQPDRASYWRAHELTDPLGLHQSSATRLAQRLGFDGYPQLRDALREDYLAGDGPSQRLRGRLERHPDGDVLTSFVDDESAALAALPRHVTQPELDELADRILAAREILLFAQGNATVLVDLLARRLERFGMRTVRLVGSRRDLAERLSRLERDDVVLAFVFRRAPAVLGPLLAVATAASAGTAIVTDTVVWSSPRPDQIVAAPRGGADDFLSLTVPMAIVNALVLTIARRADDGALQSLDRLGHLLEQLEA
;
A
#
# COMPACT_ATOMS: atom_id res chain seq x y z
N MET A 1 -36.96 11.22 -61.19
CA MET A 1 -36.95 9.73 -61.19
C MET A 1 -36.21 9.29 -59.94
N VAL A 2 -36.88 9.14 -58.79
CA VAL A 2 -37.72 8.00 -58.38
C VAL A 2 -37.00 6.66 -58.50
N ARG A 3 -36.61 6.11 -57.35
CA ARG A 3 -36.68 4.70 -56.91
C ARG A 3 -35.80 4.59 -55.66
N GLY A 4 -36.25 4.21 -54.48
CA GLY A 4 -37.51 3.67 -54.01
C GLY A 4 -37.17 3.13 -52.62
N VAL A 5 -37.66 3.81 -51.58
CA VAL A 5 -37.57 3.33 -50.20
C VAL A 5 -38.42 2.07 -50.12
N ASN A 6 -37.81 0.92 -49.80
CA ASN A 6 -38.55 -0.26 -49.37
C ASN A 6 -38.33 -0.46 -47.85
N PRO A 7 -39.34 -0.15 -47.01
CA PRO A 7 -39.27 -0.23 -45.57
C PRO A 7 -39.82 -1.58 -45.12
N ARG A 8 -38.98 -2.62 -45.02
CA ARG A 8 -39.31 -3.88 -44.34
C ARG A 8 -38.04 -4.72 -44.14
N ALA A 9 -37.23 -4.29 -43.17
CA ALA A 9 -36.36 -5.20 -42.43
C ALA A 9 -36.76 -5.06 -40.96
N THR A 10 -37.15 -6.20 -40.42
CA THR A 10 -37.75 -6.48 -39.12
C THR A 10 -37.06 -5.81 -37.93
N ALA A 11 -37.88 -5.38 -36.96
CA ALA A 11 -37.48 -4.82 -35.67
C ALA A 11 -36.76 -5.82 -34.73
N ARG A 12 -35.98 -6.77 -35.28
CA ARG A 12 -35.28 -7.82 -34.52
C ARG A 12 -33.76 -7.87 -34.72
N GLU A 13 -33.17 -6.88 -35.39
CA GLU A 13 -31.72 -6.90 -35.69
C GLU A 13 -30.97 -5.59 -35.36
N ARG A 14 -31.49 -4.80 -34.41
CA ARG A 14 -30.82 -3.62 -33.83
C ARG A 14 -30.34 -3.81 -32.38
N ALA A 15 -30.05 -5.05 -32.00
CA ALA A 15 -29.39 -5.37 -30.73
C ALA A 15 -27.98 -5.93 -30.99
N ARG A 16 -27.08 -5.11 -31.53
CA ARG A 16 -25.64 -5.38 -31.51
C ARG A 16 -24.92 -4.19 -30.88
N LEU A 17 -24.47 -4.44 -29.65
CA LEU A 17 -23.29 -3.87 -29.01
C LEU A 17 -23.24 -2.33 -28.89
N ALA A 18 -24.08 -1.79 -28.00
CA ALA A 18 -23.67 -0.65 -27.19
C ALA A 18 -22.86 -1.17 -25.98
N PRO A 19 -21.79 -0.49 -25.55
CA PRO A 19 -20.95 -0.99 -24.48
C PRO A 19 -21.75 -0.89 -23.17
N ILE A 20 -21.97 -2.05 -22.53
CA ILE A 20 -22.30 -2.09 -21.12
C ILE A 20 -21.10 -1.43 -20.43
N ALA A 21 -21.30 -0.21 -19.93
CA ALA A 21 -20.41 0.43 -18.99
C ALA A 21 -20.33 -0.47 -17.76
N ARG A 22 -19.39 -1.42 -17.76
CA ARG A 22 -19.04 -2.19 -16.58
C ARG A 22 -18.49 -1.18 -15.59
N GLY A 23 -19.25 -0.91 -14.54
CA GLY A 23 -18.74 -0.24 -13.35
C GLY A 23 -17.41 -0.90 -12.99
N ARG A 24 -16.35 -0.10 -12.92
CA ARG A 24 -15.01 -0.58 -12.62
C ARG A 24 -15.05 -1.24 -11.25
N ALA A 25 -15.03 -2.58 -11.23
CA ALA A 25 -14.92 -3.33 -10.00
C ALA A 25 -13.70 -2.83 -9.22
N PRO A 26 -13.76 -2.70 -7.88
CA PRO A 26 -12.61 -2.28 -7.10
C PRO A 26 -11.44 -3.23 -7.38
N ASN A 27 -10.26 -2.67 -7.70
CA ASN A 27 -9.05 -3.41 -8.05
C ASN A 27 -8.50 -4.22 -6.84
N VAL A 28 -9.06 -5.41 -6.53
CA VAL A 28 -8.72 -6.32 -5.39
C VAL A 28 -7.33 -6.97 -5.56
N PRO A 29 -6.47 -7.21 -4.52
CA PRO A 29 -5.09 -7.61 -4.77
C PRO A 29 -5.11 -9.05 -5.26
N ASN A 30 -4.00 -9.50 -5.80
CA ASN A 30 -3.77 -10.93 -5.81
C ASN A 30 -3.07 -11.27 -4.49
N VAL A 31 -3.80 -11.87 -3.53
CA VAL A 31 -3.25 -12.25 -2.22
C VAL A 31 -2.20 -13.33 -2.43
N LEU A 32 -2.47 -14.26 -3.36
CA LEU A 32 -1.59 -15.36 -3.72
C LEU A 32 -0.20 -14.89 -4.19
N ILE A 33 -0.08 -13.94 -5.12
CA ILE A 33 1.26 -13.52 -5.60
C ILE A 33 2.11 -12.91 -4.48
N THR A 34 1.48 -12.21 -3.55
CA THR A 34 2.17 -11.56 -2.42
C THR A 34 2.67 -12.61 -1.42
N GLN A 35 1.85 -13.62 -1.13
CA GLN A 35 2.25 -14.75 -0.28
C GLN A 35 3.36 -15.58 -0.91
N LEU A 36 3.25 -15.91 -2.20
CA LEU A 36 4.26 -16.66 -2.95
C LEU A 36 5.60 -15.92 -2.96
N ALA A 37 5.58 -14.60 -3.15
CA ALA A 37 6.79 -13.79 -3.13
C ALA A 37 7.44 -13.71 -1.75
N ALA A 38 6.65 -13.69 -0.68
CA ALA A 38 7.16 -13.71 0.69
C ALA A 38 7.76 -15.08 1.04
N SER A 39 7.10 -16.18 0.68
CA SER A 39 7.56 -17.55 0.99
C SER A 39 8.80 -17.95 0.19
N HIS A 40 8.95 -17.47 -1.05
CA HIS A 40 10.09 -17.78 -1.92
C HIS A 40 11.12 -16.64 -2.00
N GLY A 41 10.96 -15.59 -1.20
CA GLY A 41 11.74 -14.34 -1.25
C GLY A 41 13.26 -14.50 -1.39
N PRO A 42 13.92 -15.41 -0.65
CA PRO A 42 15.36 -15.66 -0.77
C PRO A 42 15.79 -16.18 -2.15
N ALA A 43 14.91 -16.89 -2.87
CA ALA A 43 15.21 -17.48 -4.16
C ALA A 43 14.95 -16.52 -5.34
N LEU A 44 14.25 -15.41 -5.13
CA LEU A 44 13.86 -14.49 -6.21
C LEU A 44 15.01 -13.59 -6.67
N THR A 45 15.32 -13.61 -7.98
CA THR A 45 16.29 -12.71 -8.63
C THR A 45 15.75 -11.28 -8.73
N PRO A 46 16.59 -10.27 -9.04
CA PRO A 46 16.11 -8.92 -9.34
C PRO A 46 15.05 -8.88 -10.45
N THR A 47 15.20 -9.74 -11.48
CA THR A 47 14.22 -9.89 -12.57
C THR A 47 12.89 -10.43 -12.06
N ASP A 48 12.92 -11.44 -11.20
CA ASP A 48 11.72 -12.03 -10.60
C ASP A 48 10.97 -11.02 -9.74
N ARG A 49 11.71 -10.22 -8.96
CA ARG A 49 11.13 -9.16 -8.11
C ARG A 49 10.43 -8.09 -8.94
N ARG A 50 10.99 -7.71 -10.10
CA ARG A 50 10.34 -6.78 -11.05
C ARG A 50 9.05 -7.36 -11.62
N LEU A 51 9.05 -8.65 -11.97
CA LEU A 51 7.87 -9.34 -12.48
C LEU A 51 6.79 -9.48 -11.39
N VAL A 52 7.16 -9.82 -10.16
CA VAL A 52 6.26 -9.85 -9.00
C VAL A 52 5.64 -8.48 -8.75
N ALA A 53 6.44 -7.41 -8.75
CA ALA A 53 5.95 -6.04 -8.58
C ALA A 53 4.92 -5.66 -9.66
N ALA A 54 5.17 -6.06 -10.93
CA ALA A 54 4.24 -5.82 -12.02
C ALA A 54 2.90 -6.57 -11.83
N LEU A 55 2.95 -7.84 -11.42
CA LEU A 55 1.76 -8.63 -11.10
C LEU A 55 0.96 -8.04 -9.91
N GLN A 56 1.63 -7.45 -8.93
CA GLN A 56 1.01 -6.80 -7.77
C GLN A 56 0.33 -5.46 -8.10
N THR A 57 0.76 -4.78 -9.17
CA THR A 57 0.31 -3.42 -9.49
C THR A 57 -1.10 -3.39 -10.12
N GLN A 58 -1.43 -4.38 -10.96
CA GLN A 58 -2.74 -4.47 -11.66
C GLN A 58 -3.32 -5.89 -11.61
N PRO A 59 -3.67 -6.41 -10.42
CA PRO A 59 -4.09 -7.79 -10.20
C PRO A 59 -5.33 -8.21 -11.00
N ASP A 60 -6.24 -7.27 -11.28
CA ASP A 60 -7.41 -7.46 -12.15
C ASP A 60 -7.05 -7.76 -13.61
N ARG A 61 -5.98 -7.15 -14.12
CA ARG A 61 -5.51 -7.35 -15.50
C ARG A 61 -4.44 -8.45 -15.56
N ALA A 62 -3.58 -8.51 -14.55
CA ALA A 62 -2.48 -9.45 -14.43
C ALA A 62 -2.95 -10.91 -14.38
N SER A 63 -4.11 -11.17 -13.79
CA SER A 63 -4.76 -12.50 -13.80
C SER A 63 -5.17 -12.97 -15.21
N TYR A 64 -5.13 -12.10 -16.22
CA TYR A 64 -5.47 -12.42 -17.61
C TYR A 64 -4.29 -12.29 -18.57
N TRP A 65 -3.15 -11.73 -18.13
CA TRP A 65 -1.99 -11.50 -18.98
C TRP A 65 -1.39 -12.82 -19.49
N ARG A 66 -1.01 -12.83 -20.76
CA ARG A 66 -0.07 -13.78 -21.36
C ARG A 66 1.34 -13.42 -20.91
N ALA A 67 2.27 -14.37 -21.01
CA ALA A 67 3.66 -14.19 -20.57
C ALA A 67 4.32 -12.92 -21.16
N HIS A 68 4.07 -12.63 -22.43
CA HIS A 68 4.58 -11.44 -23.11
C HIS A 68 3.99 -10.14 -22.57
N GLU A 69 2.70 -10.12 -22.23
CA GLU A 69 2.04 -8.93 -21.68
C GLU A 69 2.61 -8.56 -20.29
N LEU A 70 3.17 -9.53 -19.57
CA LEU A 70 3.93 -9.28 -18.33
C LEU A 70 5.38 -8.86 -18.60
N THR A 71 6.06 -9.45 -19.59
CA THR A 71 7.51 -9.26 -19.78
C THR A 71 7.89 -8.08 -20.68
N ASP A 72 7.09 -7.79 -21.70
CA ASP A 72 7.39 -6.76 -22.71
C ASP A 72 7.49 -5.35 -22.11
N PRO A 73 6.60 -4.91 -21.20
CA PRO A 73 6.73 -3.59 -20.56
C PRO A 73 7.99 -3.45 -19.72
N LEU A 74 8.62 -4.55 -19.32
CA LEU A 74 9.83 -4.59 -18.51
C LEU A 74 11.11 -4.76 -19.34
N GLY A 75 10.98 -4.92 -20.67
CA GLY A 75 12.10 -5.20 -21.58
C GLY A 75 12.67 -6.62 -21.38
N LEU A 76 11.83 -7.58 -20.98
CA LEU A 76 12.25 -8.94 -20.65
C LEU A 76 11.77 -9.94 -21.71
N HIS A 77 12.53 -11.03 -21.88
CA HIS A 77 12.10 -12.16 -22.71
C HIS A 77 10.98 -12.97 -22.02
N GLN A 78 10.03 -13.51 -22.80
CA GLN A 78 8.88 -14.28 -22.29
C GLN A 78 9.28 -15.43 -21.36
N SER A 79 10.44 -16.06 -21.62
CA SER A 79 10.98 -17.13 -20.77
C SER A 79 11.21 -16.71 -19.32
N SER A 80 11.38 -15.40 -19.05
CA SER A 80 11.53 -14.88 -17.69
C SER A 80 10.26 -15.06 -16.85
N ALA A 81 9.08 -14.95 -17.45
CA ALA A 81 7.82 -15.24 -16.77
C ALA A 81 7.67 -16.73 -16.44
N THR A 82 8.11 -17.61 -17.34
CA THR A 82 8.13 -19.06 -17.09
C THR A 82 9.10 -19.43 -15.96
N ARG A 83 10.31 -18.86 -15.97
CA ARG A 83 11.30 -19.08 -14.90
C ARG A 83 10.82 -18.57 -13.54
N LEU A 84 10.13 -17.44 -13.50
CA LEU A 84 9.47 -16.95 -12.29
C LEU A 84 8.47 -17.99 -11.78
N ALA A 85 7.55 -18.45 -12.64
CA ALA A 85 6.51 -19.40 -12.25
C ALA A 85 7.09 -20.69 -11.67
N GLN A 86 8.12 -21.24 -12.32
CA GLN A 86 8.85 -22.41 -11.82
C GLN A 86 9.49 -22.19 -10.46
N ARG A 87 10.01 -20.99 -10.22
CA ARG A 87 10.60 -20.66 -8.92
C ARG A 87 9.58 -20.46 -7.81
N LEU A 88 8.36 -20.07 -8.17
CA LEU A 88 7.23 -19.96 -7.25
C LEU A 88 6.51 -21.32 -7.06
N GLY A 89 7.04 -22.42 -7.62
CA GLY A 89 6.50 -23.76 -7.45
C GLY A 89 5.47 -24.20 -8.50
N PHE A 90 5.38 -23.52 -9.65
CA PHE A 90 4.44 -23.84 -10.73
C PHE A 90 5.16 -24.43 -11.95
N ASP A 91 4.52 -25.34 -12.66
CA ASP A 91 5.06 -25.98 -13.87
C ASP A 91 5.35 -24.98 -15.00
N GLY A 92 4.65 -23.84 -15.00
CA GLY A 92 4.89 -22.73 -15.92
C GLY A 92 3.95 -21.56 -15.73
N TYR A 93 4.17 -20.49 -16.50
CA TYR A 93 3.41 -19.24 -16.38
C TYR A 93 1.88 -19.41 -16.54
N PRO A 94 1.35 -20.27 -17.44
CA PRO A 94 -0.09 -20.49 -17.53
C PRO A 94 -0.72 -20.99 -16.22
N GLN A 95 -0.07 -21.93 -15.52
CA GLN A 95 -0.56 -22.46 -14.26
C GLN A 95 -0.52 -21.41 -13.14
N LEU A 96 0.58 -20.63 -13.08
CA LEU A 96 0.65 -19.47 -12.18
C LEU A 96 -0.50 -18.50 -12.48
N ARG A 97 -0.72 -18.12 -13.75
CA ARG A 97 -1.80 -17.20 -14.15
C ARG A 97 -3.17 -17.74 -13.76
N ASP A 98 -3.42 -19.03 -13.96
CA ASP A 98 -4.71 -19.63 -13.63
C ASP A 98 -4.95 -19.63 -12.11
N ALA A 99 -3.91 -19.92 -11.30
CA ALA A 99 -3.97 -19.77 -9.85
C ALA A 99 -4.18 -18.30 -9.40
N LEU A 100 -3.50 -17.35 -10.05
CA LEU A 100 -3.73 -15.92 -9.83
C LEU A 100 -5.17 -15.52 -10.20
N ARG A 101 -5.73 -16.11 -11.25
CA ARG A 101 -7.11 -15.85 -11.66
C ARG A 101 -8.12 -16.43 -10.69
N GLU A 102 -7.88 -17.64 -10.19
CA GLU A 102 -8.69 -18.25 -9.14
C GLU A 102 -8.63 -17.42 -7.85
N ASP A 103 -7.44 -16.98 -7.42
CA ASP A 103 -7.29 -16.07 -6.27
C ASP A 103 -8.03 -14.75 -6.48
N TYR A 104 -7.96 -14.18 -7.68
CA TYR A 104 -8.68 -12.95 -8.01
C TYR A 104 -10.21 -13.14 -8.02
N LEU A 105 -10.69 -14.28 -8.53
CA LEU A 105 -12.12 -14.61 -8.58
C LEU A 105 -12.65 -15.05 -7.20
N ALA A 106 -11.83 -15.67 -6.36
CA ALA A 106 -12.13 -16.00 -4.97
C ALA A 106 -12.03 -14.76 -4.06
N GLY A 107 -11.25 -13.75 -4.44
CA GLY A 107 -11.13 -12.44 -3.83
C GLY A 107 -12.34 -11.53 -4.05
N ASP A 108 -13.54 -12.07 -3.89
CA ASP A 108 -14.81 -11.37 -4.07
C ASP A 108 -15.00 -10.31 -2.97
N GLY A 109 -15.26 -9.06 -3.36
CA GLY A 109 -15.99 -8.01 -2.61
C GLY A 109 -15.59 -7.64 -1.15
N PRO A 110 -15.74 -6.36 -0.74
CA PRO A 110 -15.74 -6.01 0.69
C PRO A 110 -16.67 -6.85 1.57
N SER A 111 -17.80 -7.31 1.01
CA SER A 111 -18.81 -8.14 1.66
C SER A 111 -18.39 -9.61 1.86
N GLN A 112 -17.67 -10.23 0.91
CA GLN A 112 -17.28 -11.63 1.05
C GLN A 112 -16.08 -11.79 2.00
N ARG A 113 -15.18 -10.80 2.07
CA ARG A 113 -14.17 -10.73 3.14
C ARG A 113 -14.77 -10.63 4.54
N LEU A 114 -15.83 -9.83 4.69
CA LEU A 114 -16.57 -9.76 5.95
C LEU A 114 -17.19 -11.11 6.28
N ARG A 115 -17.77 -11.80 5.29
CA ARG A 115 -18.34 -13.15 5.47
C ARG A 115 -17.29 -14.19 5.87
N GLY A 116 -16.15 -14.27 5.19
CA GLY A 116 -15.08 -15.21 5.57
C GLY A 116 -14.55 -14.99 7.00
N ARG A 117 -14.59 -13.75 7.51
CA ARG A 117 -14.31 -13.48 8.93
C ARG A 117 -15.48 -13.91 9.81
N LEU A 118 -16.73 -13.60 9.47
CA LEU A 118 -17.90 -14.07 10.24
C LEU A 118 -17.98 -15.60 10.29
N GLU A 119 -17.59 -16.30 9.23
CA GLU A 119 -17.55 -17.77 9.13
C GLU A 119 -16.44 -18.39 10.00
N ARG A 120 -15.30 -17.68 10.19
CA ARG A 120 -14.27 -18.06 11.17
C ARG A 120 -14.71 -17.88 12.63
N HIS A 121 -15.86 -17.23 12.85
CA HIS A 121 -16.42 -16.94 14.17
C HIS A 121 -17.86 -17.48 14.28
N PRO A 122 -18.07 -18.81 14.15
CA PRO A 122 -19.40 -19.40 14.10
C PRO A 122 -20.20 -19.23 15.40
N ASP A 123 -19.52 -19.04 16.54
CA ASP A 123 -20.13 -19.00 17.87
C ASP A 123 -20.61 -17.60 18.30
N GLY A 124 -20.50 -16.59 17.44
CA GLY A 124 -21.01 -15.23 17.70
C GLY A 124 -20.15 -14.37 18.64
N ASP A 125 -19.12 -14.93 19.28
CA ASP A 125 -18.14 -14.17 20.07
C ASP A 125 -17.01 -13.59 19.20
N VAL A 126 -17.38 -12.63 18.36
CA VAL A 126 -16.46 -11.93 17.45
C VAL A 126 -15.43 -11.07 18.20
N LEU A 127 -15.75 -10.61 19.41
CA LEU A 127 -14.88 -9.71 20.16
C LEU A 127 -13.67 -10.47 20.73
N THR A 128 -13.90 -11.59 21.42
CA THR A 128 -12.83 -12.37 22.04
C THR A 128 -11.82 -12.82 20.99
N SER A 129 -12.31 -13.42 19.91
CA SER A 129 -11.44 -13.89 18.83
C SER A 129 -10.71 -12.76 18.10
N PHE A 130 -11.37 -11.61 17.89
CA PHE A 130 -10.73 -10.42 17.33
C PHE A 130 -9.58 -9.96 18.24
N VAL A 131 -9.82 -9.88 19.55
CA VAL A 131 -8.79 -9.48 20.52
C VAL A 131 -7.64 -10.48 20.54
N ASP A 132 -7.92 -11.78 20.47
CA ASP A 132 -6.89 -12.83 20.42
C ASP A 132 -6.02 -12.73 19.17
N ASP A 133 -6.63 -12.56 17.98
CA ASP A 133 -5.94 -12.36 16.71
C ASP A 133 -5.03 -11.11 16.76
N GLU A 134 -5.56 -9.98 17.22
CA GLU A 134 -4.84 -8.71 17.28
C GLU A 134 -3.73 -8.75 18.34
N SER A 135 -3.96 -9.43 19.46
CA SER A 135 -2.95 -9.63 20.52
C SER A 135 -1.80 -10.49 20.02
N ALA A 136 -2.10 -11.57 19.28
CA ALA A 136 -1.07 -12.42 18.66
C ALA A 136 -0.25 -11.64 17.63
N ALA A 137 -0.91 -10.84 16.78
CA ALA A 137 -0.24 -10.00 15.79
C ALA A 137 0.68 -8.95 16.46
N LEU A 138 0.21 -8.27 17.51
CA LEU A 138 1.00 -7.33 18.29
C LEU A 138 2.19 -8.00 18.99
N ALA A 139 1.98 -9.17 19.61
CA ALA A 139 3.05 -9.91 20.30
C ALA A 139 4.16 -10.36 19.33
N ALA A 140 3.85 -10.56 18.05
CA ALA A 140 4.81 -10.90 17.01
C ALA A 140 5.57 -9.68 16.44
N LEU A 141 5.12 -8.45 16.68
CA LEU A 141 5.70 -7.23 16.10
C LEU A 141 7.22 -7.08 16.35
N PRO A 142 7.76 -7.31 17.58
CA PRO A 142 9.19 -7.17 17.84
C PRO A 142 10.08 -8.14 17.05
N ARG A 143 9.50 -9.19 16.44
CA ARG A 143 10.23 -10.12 15.55
C ARG A 143 10.44 -9.55 14.15
N HIS A 144 9.72 -8.48 13.80
CA HIS A 144 9.67 -7.92 12.45
C HIS A 144 10.20 -6.49 12.38
N VAL A 145 10.00 -5.71 13.46
CA VAL A 145 10.48 -4.34 13.56
C VAL A 145 11.37 -4.22 14.78
N THR A 146 12.63 -3.88 14.54
CA THR A 146 13.65 -3.75 15.56
C THR A 146 13.78 -2.29 16.02
N GLN A 147 14.32 -2.10 17.24
CA GLN A 147 14.55 -0.75 17.75
C GLN A 147 15.53 0.07 16.87
N PRO A 148 16.63 -0.49 16.34
CA PRO A 148 17.51 0.25 15.43
C PRO A 148 16.82 0.75 14.16
N GLU A 149 15.87 -0.02 13.60
CA GLU A 149 15.07 0.46 12.46
C GLU A 149 14.22 1.68 12.83
N LEU A 150 13.60 1.67 14.02
CA LEU A 150 12.84 2.83 14.50
C LEU A 150 13.75 4.02 14.84
N ASP A 151 14.95 3.77 15.38
CA ASP A 151 15.93 4.82 15.68
C ASP A 151 16.38 5.52 14.38
N GLU A 152 16.69 4.75 13.31
CA GLU A 152 17.06 5.30 12.00
C GLU A 152 15.93 6.14 11.37
N LEU A 153 14.69 5.66 11.47
CA LEU A 153 13.54 6.39 10.95
C LEU A 153 13.28 7.67 11.76
N ALA A 154 13.42 7.60 13.08
CA ALA A 154 13.30 8.76 13.96
C ALA A 154 14.37 9.82 13.65
N ASP A 155 15.62 9.40 13.42
CA ASP A 155 16.71 10.31 13.06
C ASP A 155 16.46 11.04 11.75
N ARG A 156 15.96 10.34 10.72
CA ARG A 156 15.54 10.97 9.45
C ARG A 156 14.44 11.99 9.66
N ILE A 157 13.44 11.68 10.48
CA ILE A 157 12.32 12.59 10.77
C ILE A 157 12.80 13.80 11.56
N LEU A 158 13.68 13.60 12.55
CA LEU A 158 14.26 14.68 13.36
C LEU A 158 15.14 15.63 12.55
N ALA A 159 15.90 15.10 11.58
CA ALA A 159 16.74 15.91 10.70
C ALA A 159 15.97 16.61 9.57
N ALA A 160 14.69 16.26 9.36
CA ALA A 160 13.92 16.76 8.24
C ALA A 160 13.46 18.21 8.44
N ARG A 161 13.59 19.02 7.38
CA ARG A 161 13.01 20.37 7.31
C ARG A 161 11.49 20.33 7.25
N GLU A 162 10.93 19.44 6.41
CA GLU A 162 9.50 19.18 6.28
C GLU A 162 9.22 17.68 6.10
N ILE A 163 8.19 17.17 6.77
CA ILE A 163 7.80 15.76 6.74
C ILE A 163 6.51 15.60 5.94
N LEU A 164 6.62 15.05 4.73
CA LEU A 164 5.50 14.81 3.84
C LEU A 164 4.92 13.42 4.10
N LEU A 165 3.68 13.37 4.55
CA LEU A 165 3.02 12.16 5.03
C LEU A 165 1.98 11.70 4.01
N PHE A 166 2.13 10.49 3.48
CA PHE A 166 1.24 9.93 2.47
C PHE A 166 0.55 8.65 2.93
N ALA A 167 -0.75 8.54 2.68
CA ALA A 167 -1.51 7.30 2.82
C ALA A 167 -2.79 7.38 1.99
N GLN A 168 -3.44 6.23 1.77
CA GLN A 168 -4.76 6.16 1.13
C GLN A 168 -5.70 5.23 1.90
N GLY A 169 -7.01 5.46 1.76
CA GLY A 169 -8.03 4.67 2.44
C GLY A 169 -7.89 4.75 3.96
N ASN A 170 -8.10 3.64 4.67
CA ASN A 170 -8.07 3.64 6.14
C ASN A 170 -6.72 4.10 6.73
N ALA A 171 -5.62 3.92 6.00
CA ALA A 171 -4.29 4.30 6.47
C ALA A 171 -4.10 5.82 6.64
N THR A 172 -4.99 6.67 6.11
CA THR A 172 -4.94 8.12 6.33
C THR A 172 -5.07 8.51 7.80
N VAL A 173 -5.68 7.65 8.63
CA VAL A 173 -5.75 7.85 10.08
C VAL A 173 -4.34 7.89 10.71
N LEU A 174 -3.39 7.11 10.17
CA LEU A 174 -2.00 7.10 10.65
C LEU A 174 -1.25 8.40 10.28
N VAL A 175 -1.52 8.94 9.09
CA VAL A 175 -0.99 10.25 8.68
C VAL A 175 -1.45 11.32 9.64
N ASP A 176 -2.75 11.34 9.94
CA ASP A 176 -3.35 12.31 10.83
C ASP A 176 -2.84 12.18 12.28
N LEU A 177 -2.69 10.95 12.78
CA LEU A 177 -2.12 10.70 14.09
C LEU A 177 -0.67 11.20 14.15
N LEU A 178 0.17 10.75 13.23
CA LEU A 178 1.59 11.08 13.25
C LEU A 178 1.80 12.58 13.07
N ALA A 179 1.12 13.20 12.10
CA ALA A 179 1.19 14.64 11.89
C ALA A 179 0.88 15.42 13.15
N ARG A 180 -0.23 15.09 13.84
CA ARG A 180 -0.60 15.73 15.11
C ARG A 180 0.44 15.54 16.21
N ARG A 181 1.14 14.40 16.25
CA ARG A 181 2.19 14.14 17.25
C ARG A 181 3.47 14.91 16.93
N LEU A 182 3.88 14.94 15.67
CA LEU A 182 5.07 15.66 15.22
C LEU A 182 4.91 17.18 15.32
N GLU A 183 3.74 17.71 14.98
CA GLU A 183 3.41 19.14 15.11
C GLU A 183 3.54 19.62 16.56
N ARG A 184 3.25 18.77 17.56
CA ARG A 184 3.46 19.08 18.99
C ARG A 184 4.93 19.20 19.38
N PHE A 185 5.82 18.51 18.67
CA PHE A 185 7.28 18.66 18.81
C PHE A 185 7.83 19.84 17.99
N GLY A 186 6.97 20.70 17.43
CA GLY A 186 7.38 21.84 16.61
C GLY A 186 7.79 21.47 15.18
N MET A 187 7.63 20.22 14.77
CA MET A 187 8.01 19.76 13.43
C MET A 187 6.97 20.16 12.38
N ARG A 188 7.44 20.45 11.16
CA ARG A 188 6.58 20.81 10.03
C ARG A 188 6.13 19.56 9.30
N THR A 189 4.82 19.37 9.18
CA THR A 189 4.26 18.23 8.44
C THR A 189 3.34 18.68 7.32
N VAL A 190 3.39 17.95 6.20
CA VAL A 190 2.51 18.16 5.06
C VAL A 190 1.78 16.85 4.77
N ARG A 191 0.47 16.85 4.96
CA ARG A 191 -0.39 15.72 4.62
C ARG A 191 -0.57 15.68 3.10
N LEU A 192 -0.17 14.60 2.45
CA LEU A 192 -0.32 14.38 1.02
C LEU A 192 -1.69 13.74 0.74
N VAL A 193 -2.71 14.59 0.71
CA VAL A 193 -4.12 14.22 0.49
C VAL A 193 -4.66 14.88 -0.77
N GLY A 194 -5.70 14.27 -1.35
CA GLY A 194 -6.43 14.82 -2.50
C GLY A 194 -6.16 14.10 -3.82
N SER A 195 -6.49 14.79 -4.91
CA SER A 195 -6.30 14.36 -6.29
C SER A 195 -4.83 14.36 -6.67
N ARG A 196 -4.48 13.72 -7.80
CA ARG A 196 -3.09 13.74 -8.32
C ARG A 196 -2.55 15.15 -8.52
N ARG A 197 -3.42 16.11 -8.84
CA ARG A 197 -3.05 17.52 -8.97
C ARG A 197 -2.67 18.11 -7.61
N ASP A 198 -3.46 17.86 -6.57
CA ASP A 198 -3.18 18.33 -5.21
C ASP A 198 -1.87 17.74 -4.68
N LEU A 199 -1.58 16.47 -5.00
CA LEU A 199 -0.28 15.86 -4.69
C LEU A 199 0.85 16.57 -5.44
N ALA A 200 0.70 16.83 -6.74
CA ALA A 200 1.73 17.49 -7.55
C ALA A 200 2.04 18.92 -7.04
N GLU A 201 1.02 19.68 -6.64
CA GLU A 201 1.18 21.04 -6.08
C GLU A 201 1.91 21.04 -4.73
N ARG A 202 1.79 19.97 -3.93
CA ARG A 202 2.54 19.82 -2.68
C ARG A 202 3.97 19.35 -2.95
N LEU A 203 4.12 18.36 -3.83
CA LEU A 203 5.42 17.78 -4.19
C LEU A 203 6.32 18.75 -4.97
N SER A 204 5.77 19.79 -5.60
CA SER A 204 6.56 20.80 -6.32
C SER A 204 7.45 21.65 -5.41
N ARG A 205 7.25 21.58 -4.08
CA ARG A 205 8.06 22.29 -3.07
C ARG A 205 9.04 21.37 -2.34
N LEU A 206 9.13 20.10 -2.76
CA LEU A 206 9.98 19.11 -2.13
C LEU A 206 11.46 19.44 -2.34
N GLU A 207 12.22 19.43 -1.25
CA GLU A 207 13.66 19.72 -1.21
C GLU A 207 14.47 18.57 -0.61
N ARG A 208 15.79 18.62 -0.78
CA ARG A 208 16.74 17.58 -0.34
C ARG A 208 16.72 17.26 1.15
N ASP A 209 16.33 18.23 1.98
CA ASP A 209 16.32 18.09 3.44
C ASP A 209 14.91 17.71 3.95
N ASP A 210 13.97 17.38 3.05
CA ASP A 210 12.64 16.89 3.40
C ASP A 210 12.60 15.36 3.44
N VAL A 211 11.57 14.81 4.09
CA VAL A 211 11.32 13.37 4.14
C VAL A 211 9.90 13.05 3.69
N VAL A 212 9.76 12.09 2.78
CA VAL A 212 8.48 11.49 2.39
C VAL A 212 8.29 10.18 3.14
N LEU A 213 7.32 10.13 4.04
CA LEU A 213 6.92 8.92 4.77
C LEU A 213 5.55 8.45 4.29
N ALA A 214 5.51 7.25 3.72
CA ALA A 214 4.30 6.65 3.17
C ALA A 214 3.82 5.44 4.00
N PHE A 215 2.52 5.39 4.29
CA PHE A 215 1.85 4.21 4.86
C PHE A 215 1.16 3.43 3.75
N VAL A 216 1.71 2.25 3.44
CA VAL A 216 1.30 1.45 2.28
C VAL A 216 1.01 0.03 2.74
N PHE A 217 -0.26 -0.37 2.75
CA PHE A 217 -0.67 -1.70 3.22
C PHE A 217 -1.44 -2.47 2.15
N ARG A 218 -1.18 -3.77 2.05
CA ARG A 218 -1.67 -4.76 1.07
C ARG A 218 -1.37 -4.46 -0.39
N ARG A 219 -1.70 -3.25 -0.85
CA ARG A 219 -1.51 -2.81 -2.23
C ARG A 219 -0.80 -1.49 -2.24
N ALA A 220 0.31 -1.45 -2.98
CA ALA A 220 0.92 -0.19 -3.37
C ALA A 220 -0.06 0.61 -4.24
N PRO A 221 -0.42 1.85 -3.85
CA PRO A 221 -1.15 2.75 -4.72
C PRO A 221 -0.39 2.99 -6.02
N ALA A 222 -1.11 3.15 -7.13
CA ALA A 222 -0.50 3.50 -8.42
C ALA A 222 0.30 4.81 -8.38
N VAL A 223 0.04 5.67 -7.39
CA VAL A 223 0.77 6.93 -7.19
C VAL A 223 2.08 6.76 -6.41
N LEU A 224 2.31 5.61 -5.76
CA LEU A 224 3.51 5.38 -4.94
C LEU A 224 4.80 5.45 -5.76
N GLY A 225 4.87 4.77 -6.91
CA GLY A 225 6.04 4.83 -7.80
C GLY A 225 6.38 6.26 -8.24
N PRO A 226 5.42 7.01 -8.84
CA PRO A 226 5.61 8.41 -9.19
C PRO A 226 6.00 9.32 -8.00
N LEU A 227 5.39 9.12 -6.83
CA LEU A 227 5.72 9.85 -5.60
C LEU A 227 7.19 9.64 -5.22
N LEU A 228 7.64 8.38 -5.17
CA LEU A 228 9.03 8.05 -4.85
C LEU A 228 9.99 8.58 -5.91
N ALA A 229 9.61 8.55 -7.20
CA ALA A 229 10.42 9.10 -8.28
C ALA A 229 10.66 10.61 -8.12
N VAL A 230 9.63 11.37 -7.74
CA VAL A 230 9.77 12.80 -7.46
C VAL A 230 10.66 13.03 -6.23
N ALA A 231 10.50 12.25 -5.17
CA ALA A 231 11.34 12.34 -3.98
C ALA A 231 12.82 12.04 -4.27
N THR A 232 13.10 10.97 -5.01
CA THR A 232 14.45 10.63 -5.44
C THR A 232 15.06 11.74 -6.32
N ALA A 233 14.28 12.33 -7.23
CA ALA A 233 14.77 13.42 -8.08
C ALA A 233 15.12 14.68 -7.26
N ALA A 234 14.39 14.95 -6.17
CA ALA A 234 14.68 16.03 -5.23
C ALA A 234 15.81 15.69 -4.23
N SER A 235 16.33 14.45 -4.24
CA SER A 235 17.23 13.92 -3.21
C SER A 235 16.64 13.97 -1.78
N ALA A 236 15.31 13.96 -1.68
CA ALA A 236 14.60 13.92 -0.40
C ALA A 236 14.63 12.50 0.17
N GLY A 237 14.64 12.39 1.50
CA GLY A 237 14.58 11.09 2.18
C GLY A 237 13.24 10.40 1.95
N THR A 238 13.25 9.07 1.88
CA THR A 238 12.04 8.26 1.63
C THR A 238 11.93 7.07 2.56
N ALA A 239 10.78 6.93 3.21
CA ALA A 239 10.48 5.81 4.09
C ALA A 239 9.08 5.25 3.85
N ILE A 240 8.92 3.94 4.01
CA ILE A 240 7.62 3.26 3.91
C ILE A 240 7.35 2.42 5.15
N VAL A 241 6.16 2.57 5.73
CA VAL A 241 5.61 1.62 6.72
C VAL A 241 4.57 0.74 6.01
N THR A 242 4.74 -0.58 6.11
CA THR A 242 3.96 -1.56 5.33
C THR A 242 3.68 -2.85 6.11
N ASP A 243 2.78 -3.68 5.59
CA ASP A 243 2.42 -5.00 6.13
C ASP A 243 3.07 -6.17 5.39
N THR A 244 3.73 -5.88 4.27
CA THR A 244 4.39 -6.86 3.42
C THR A 244 5.63 -6.25 2.78
N VAL A 245 6.49 -7.10 2.22
CA VAL A 245 7.64 -6.65 1.42
C VAL A 245 7.11 -5.96 0.17
N VAL A 246 7.26 -4.64 0.12
CA VAL A 246 6.88 -3.82 -1.04
C VAL A 246 8.08 -3.68 -1.97
N TRP A 247 7.93 -4.17 -3.20
CA TRP A 247 8.90 -3.92 -4.27
C TRP A 247 8.46 -2.69 -5.06
N SER A 248 9.12 -1.55 -4.85
CA SER A 248 8.90 -0.33 -5.63
C SER A 248 10.13 0.04 -6.45
N SER A 249 9.89 0.80 -7.52
CA SER A 249 10.94 1.47 -8.30
C SER A 249 10.55 2.95 -8.44
N PRO A 250 11.36 3.90 -7.94
CA PRO A 250 12.60 3.68 -7.19
C PRO A 250 12.35 3.02 -5.82
N ARG A 251 13.42 2.44 -5.24
CA ARG A 251 13.39 1.81 -3.92
C ARG A 251 13.48 2.92 -2.86
N PRO A 252 12.63 2.90 -1.81
CA PRO A 252 12.77 3.86 -0.71
C PRO A 252 14.07 3.62 0.07
N ASP A 253 14.55 4.65 0.75
CA ASP A 253 15.75 4.56 1.60
C ASP A 253 15.53 3.60 2.77
N GLN A 254 14.30 3.56 3.30
CA GLN A 254 13.94 2.70 4.41
C GLN A 254 12.55 2.07 4.25
N ILE A 255 12.42 0.81 4.71
CA ILE A 255 11.15 0.08 4.78
C ILE A 255 11.01 -0.50 6.18
N VAL A 256 9.93 -0.16 6.87
CA VAL A 256 9.52 -0.78 8.14
C VAL A 256 8.30 -1.65 7.85
N ALA A 257 8.47 -2.97 7.94
CA ALA A 257 7.45 -3.94 7.53
C ALA A 257 7.07 -4.88 8.67
N ALA A 258 5.76 -4.98 8.97
CA ALA A 258 5.26 -5.95 9.93
C ALA A 258 3.89 -6.52 9.51
N PRO A 259 3.73 -7.86 9.50
CA PRO A 259 2.44 -8.49 9.24
C PRO A 259 1.34 -7.97 10.19
N ARG A 260 0.12 -7.85 9.68
CA ARG A 260 -1.04 -7.32 10.42
C ARG A 260 -2.02 -8.41 10.88
N GLY A 261 -1.52 -9.62 11.11
CA GLY A 261 -2.33 -10.82 11.37
C GLY A 261 -2.36 -11.79 10.19
N GLY A 262 -3.29 -12.75 10.24
CA GLY A 262 -3.50 -13.79 9.23
C GLY A 262 -3.89 -13.23 7.86
N ALA A 263 -3.73 -14.07 6.82
CA ALA A 263 -3.87 -13.70 5.40
C ALA A 263 -5.18 -12.97 5.04
N ASP A 264 -6.25 -13.26 5.75
CA ASP A 264 -7.60 -12.71 5.54
C ASP A 264 -7.98 -11.64 6.55
N ASP A 265 -7.05 -11.26 7.43
CA ASP A 265 -7.34 -10.30 8.48
C ASP A 265 -7.44 -8.89 7.90
N PHE A 266 -8.41 -8.20 8.47
CA PHE A 266 -9.08 -7.02 7.97
C PHE A 266 -8.12 -5.84 7.73
N LEU A 267 -8.65 -4.68 7.38
CA LEU A 267 -7.93 -3.40 7.35
C LEU A 267 -7.47 -2.94 8.76
N SER A 268 -7.19 -3.88 9.68
CA SER A 268 -6.74 -3.58 11.03
C SER A 268 -5.50 -2.71 10.97
N LEU A 269 -5.57 -1.62 11.73
CA LEU A 269 -4.46 -0.70 11.90
C LEU A 269 -3.78 -0.91 13.25
N THR A 270 -4.12 -1.93 14.05
CA THR A 270 -3.53 -2.12 15.38
C THR A 270 -2.01 -2.21 15.34
N VAL A 271 -1.45 -3.10 14.50
CA VAL A 271 0.00 -3.21 14.32
C VAL A 271 0.61 -1.92 13.72
N PRO A 272 0.10 -1.34 12.61
CA PRO A 272 0.58 -0.05 12.10
C PRO A 272 0.51 1.10 13.11
N MET A 273 -0.54 1.15 13.92
CA MET A 273 -0.74 2.14 14.96
C MET A 273 0.28 1.98 16.08
N ALA A 274 0.58 0.73 16.47
CA ALA A 274 1.63 0.42 17.43
C ALA A 274 3.01 0.86 16.92
N ILE A 275 3.32 0.62 15.63
CA ILE A 275 4.56 1.12 15.00
C ILE A 275 4.62 2.64 15.06
N VAL A 276 3.54 3.34 14.68
CA VAL A 276 3.50 4.81 14.73
C VAL A 276 3.65 5.35 16.16
N ASN A 277 2.99 4.73 17.14
CA ASN A 277 3.13 5.12 18.55
C ASN A 277 4.56 4.88 19.07
N ALA A 278 5.16 3.73 18.74
CA ALA A 278 6.54 3.43 19.12
C ALA A 278 7.53 4.39 18.44
N LEU A 279 7.29 4.76 17.18
CA LEU A 279 8.07 5.77 16.46
C LEU A 279 7.98 7.13 17.14
N VAL A 280 6.78 7.58 17.53
CA VAL A 280 6.58 8.84 18.26
C VAL A 280 7.34 8.84 19.59
N LEU A 281 7.31 7.74 20.34
CA LEU A 281 8.10 7.60 21.57
C LEU A 281 9.60 7.59 21.30
N THR A 282 10.03 6.95 20.22
CA THR A 282 11.44 6.92 19.79
C THR A 282 11.92 8.32 19.41
N ILE A 283 11.12 9.09 18.67
CA ILE A 283 11.38 10.49 18.35
C ILE A 283 11.48 11.31 19.63
N ALA A 284 10.52 11.19 20.55
CA ALA A 284 10.54 11.92 21.81
C ALA A 284 11.80 11.64 22.66
N ARG A 285 12.26 10.38 22.68
CA ARG A 285 13.50 9.99 23.38
C ARG A 285 14.76 10.60 22.77
N ARG A 286 14.74 10.86 21.46
CA ARG A 286 15.89 11.29 20.67
C ARG A 286 15.87 12.78 20.34
N ALA A 287 14.74 13.44 20.57
CA ALA A 287 14.57 14.85 20.29
C ALA A 287 15.43 15.70 21.24
N ASP A 288 15.86 16.85 20.75
CA ASP A 288 16.62 17.82 21.53
C ASP A 288 15.71 18.66 22.45
N ASP A 289 16.33 19.56 23.21
CA ASP A 289 15.62 20.49 24.10
C ASP A 289 14.63 21.41 23.34
N GLY A 290 14.82 21.61 22.02
CA GLY A 290 13.93 22.44 21.18
C GLY A 290 12.55 21.81 20.99
N ALA A 291 12.48 20.48 20.86
CA ALA A 291 11.21 19.77 20.82
C ALA A 291 10.45 19.84 22.15
N LEU A 292 11.16 19.79 23.28
CA LEU A 292 10.58 19.97 24.61
C LEU A 292 10.05 21.39 24.80
N GLN A 293 10.80 22.41 24.40
CA GLN A 293 10.34 23.80 24.42
C GLN A 293 9.08 24.03 23.56
N SER A 294 8.95 23.32 22.44
CA SER A 294 7.76 23.39 21.59
C SER A 294 6.51 22.84 22.30
N LEU A 295 6.67 21.79 23.12
CA LEU A 295 5.59 21.25 23.95
C LEU A 295 5.19 22.23 25.06
N ASP A 296 6.16 22.84 25.74
CA ASP A 296 5.90 23.83 26.79
C ASP A 296 5.15 25.04 26.22
N ARG A 297 5.60 25.53 25.06
CA ARG A 297 4.93 26.61 24.34
C ARG A 297 3.50 26.24 23.96
N LEU A 298 3.27 25.01 23.52
CA LEU A 298 1.92 24.53 23.22
C LEU A 298 1.04 24.51 24.49
N GLY A 299 1.58 24.07 25.62
CA GLY A 299 0.89 24.08 26.92
C GLY A 299 0.41 25.50 27.28
N HIS A 300 1.31 26.48 27.23
CA HIS A 300 0.96 27.88 27.49
C HIS A 300 -0.09 28.45 26.51
N LEU A 301 -0.02 28.09 25.23
CA LEU A 301 -1.01 28.54 24.25
C LEU A 301 -2.38 27.92 24.50
N LEU A 302 -2.46 26.67 24.94
CA LEU A 302 -3.73 26.02 25.30
C LEU A 302 -4.37 26.71 26.50
N GLU A 303 -3.59 27.00 27.54
CA GLU A 303 -4.07 27.77 28.71
C GLU A 303 -4.64 29.13 28.30
N GLN A 304 -4.01 29.82 27.35
CA GLN A 304 -4.48 31.11 26.84
C GLN A 304 -5.77 31.02 26.01
N LEU A 305 -5.99 29.90 25.30
CA LEU A 305 -7.17 29.71 24.45
C LEU A 305 -8.38 29.16 25.23
N GLU A 306 -8.14 28.56 26.40
CA GLU A 306 -9.17 28.05 27.31
C GLU A 306 -9.66 29.10 28.33
N ALA A 307 -8.96 30.24 28.43
CA ALA A 307 -9.31 31.40 29.27
C ALA A 307 -10.32 32.34 28.60
#